data_AF-A0A1U7H758-F1
#
_entry.id   AF-A0A1U7H758-F1
#
_cell.length_a   1.000
_cell.length_b   1.000
_cell.length_c   1.000
_cell.angle_alpha   90.00
_cell.angle_beta   90.00
_cell.angle_gamma   90.00
#
_symmetry.space_group_name_H-M   'P 1'
#
loop_
_entity.id
_entity.type
_entity.pdbx_description
1 polymer ?
#
loop_
_entity_poly.entity_id
_entity_poly.type
_entity_poly.pdbx_seq_one_letter_code
_entity_poly.pdbx_strand_id
1 'polypeptide(L)'
;MKLQKTTWVLVTIAVLLGGVVYFNEIQRQYQSEDAQSNKPKIFDFQEEDIQTLTIETNKETLKFERTGIENRPWQMKQPEDVPANDASIAFLLNLLVKGKSDRAIPISSEQIKEYGLDKPSAKIDIQLKNGKKHQLILGNTDFEGQSLYAQVDPCDRSDQELKVILVSKDYQFAIDRDLTEWKQQEQKK
;
A
#
# COMPACT_ATOMS: atom_id res chain seq x y z
N MET A 1 45.31 -29.83 -20.45
CA MET A 1 44.46 -30.93 -19.95
C MET A 1 43.38 -31.22 -20.98
N LYS A 2 43.23 -32.46 -21.45
CA LYS A 2 42.13 -32.83 -22.36
C LYS A 2 40.84 -32.93 -21.54
N LEU A 3 39.90 -32.01 -21.76
CA LEU A 3 38.58 -32.07 -21.13
C LEU A 3 37.86 -33.34 -21.58
N GLN A 4 37.35 -34.11 -20.63
CA GLN A 4 36.65 -35.35 -20.94
C GLN A 4 35.26 -35.02 -21.51
N LYS A 5 34.72 -35.92 -22.35
CA LYS A 5 33.39 -35.74 -22.98
C LYS A 5 32.30 -35.43 -21.94
N THR A 6 32.42 -35.98 -20.74
CA THR A 6 31.54 -35.73 -19.59
C THR A 6 31.53 -34.27 -19.15
N THR A 7 32.66 -33.56 -19.22
CA THR A 7 32.73 -32.14 -18.87
C THR A 7 31.95 -31.28 -19.87
N TRP A 8 31.99 -31.62 -21.15
CA TRP A 8 31.19 -30.94 -22.17
C TRP A 8 29.69 -31.12 -21.96
N VAL A 9 29.25 -32.34 -21.63
CA VAL A 9 27.84 -32.60 -21.31
C VAL A 9 27.36 -31.75 -20.13
N LEU A 10 28.16 -31.66 -19.06
CA LEU A 10 27.83 -30.85 -17.89
C LEU A 10 27.75 -29.35 -18.22
N VAL A 11 28.67 -28.83 -19.05
CA VAL A 11 28.64 -27.42 -19.48
C VAL A 11 27.38 -27.12 -20.27
N THR A 12 26.98 -28.00 -21.20
CA THR A 12 25.76 -27.78 -21.99
C THR A 12 24.51 -27.76 -21.11
N ILE A 13 24.43 -28.66 -20.12
CA ILE A 13 23.33 -28.69 -19.15
C ILE A 13 23.33 -27.41 -18.31
N ALA A 14 24.49 -26.95 -17.84
CA ALA A 14 24.61 -25.73 -17.05
C ALA A 14 24.17 -24.49 -17.85
N VAL A 15 24.53 -24.40 -19.14
CA VAL A 15 24.09 -23.31 -20.02
C VAL A 15 22.59 -23.37 -20.27
N LEU A 16 22.02 -24.57 -20.49
CA LEU A 16 20.58 -24.73 -20.67
C LEU A 16 19.80 -24.32 -19.41
N LEU A 17 20.23 -24.78 -18.23
CA LEU A 17 19.61 -24.40 -16.95
C LEU A 17 19.75 -22.91 -16.69
N GLY A 18 20.95 -22.33 -16.91
CA GLY A 18 21.20 -20.91 -16.76
C GLY A 18 20.34 -20.06 -17.70
N GLY A 19 20.17 -20.50 -18.95
CA GLY A 19 19.29 -19.85 -19.91
C GLY A 19 17.82 -19.88 -19.50
N VAL A 20 17.33 -21.01 -18.97
CA VAL A 20 15.95 -21.13 -18.48
C VAL A 20 15.70 -20.23 -17.26
N VAL A 21 16.62 -20.20 -16.30
CA VAL A 21 16.50 -19.33 -15.12
C VAL A 21 16.54 -17.85 -15.53
N TYR A 22 17.51 -17.47 -16.36
CA TYR A 22 17.65 -16.11 -16.86
C TYR A 22 16.42 -15.64 -17.65
N PHE A 23 15.87 -16.50 -18.51
CA PHE A 23 14.67 -16.19 -19.29
C PHE A 23 13.43 -16.06 -18.39
N ASN A 24 13.28 -16.93 -17.38
CA ASN A 24 12.18 -16.84 -16.41
C ASN A 24 12.28 -15.61 -15.50
N GLU A 25 13.49 -15.21 -15.07
CA GLU A 25 13.68 -14.00 -14.27
C GLU A 25 13.38 -12.73 -15.08
N ILE A 26 13.85 -12.65 -16.33
CA ILE A 26 13.55 -11.51 -17.22
C ILE A 26 12.07 -11.43 -17.53
N GLN A 27 11.43 -12.54 -17.91
CA GLN A 27 10.01 -12.54 -18.26
C GLN A 27 9.12 -12.21 -17.05
N ARG A 28 9.51 -12.62 -15.83
CA ARG A 28 8.83 -12.19 -14.60
C ARG A 28 8.89 -10.68 -14.42
N GLN A 29 10.06 -10.06 -14.58
CA GLN A 29 10.21 -8.60 -14.44
C GLN A 29 9.36 -7.81 -15.44
N TYR A 30 9.33 -8.22 -16.72
CA TYR A 30 8.53 -7.55 -17.75
C TYR A 30 7.02 -7.76 -17.55
N GLN A 31 6.57 -8.97 -17.17
CA GLN A 31 5.15 -9.19 -16.88
C GLN A 31 4.66 -8.43 -15.64
N SER A 32 5.51 -8.22 -14.63
CA SER A 32 5.14 -7.39 -13.47
C SER A 32 4.92 -5.92 -13.84
N GLU A 33 5.71 -5.33 -14.74
CA GLU A 33 5.50 -3.94 -15.18
C GLU A 33 4.22 -3.76 -16.01
N ASP A 34 3.95 -4.65 -16.98
CA ASP A 34 2.76 -4.57 -17.83
C ASP A 34 1.46 -4.90 -17.08
N ALA A 35 1.51 -5.84 -16.13
CA ALA A 35 0.37 -6.16 -15.25
C ALA A 35 0.05 -5.00 -14.29
N GLN A 36 1.07 -4.32 -13.74
CA GLN A 36 0.87 -3.14 -12.87
C GLN A 36 0.21 -1.98 -13.62
N SER A 37 0.46 -1.85 -14.93
CA SER A 37 -0.08 -0.76 -15.76
C SER A 37 -1.60 -0.82 -15.90
N ASN A 38 -2.18 -2.02 -15.98
CA ASN A 38 -3.61 -2.23 -16.22
C ASN A 38 -4.48 -2.45 -14.96
N LYS A 39 -3.90 -2.45 -13.76
CA LYS A 39 -4.69 -2.57 -12.51
C LYS A 39 -5.57 -1.31 -12.30
N PRO A 40 -6.83 -1.46 -11.87
CA PRO A 40 -7.69 -0.32 -11.53
C PRO A 40 -7.14 0.45 -10.34
N LYS A 41 -7.41 1.77 -10.32
CA LYS A 41 -7.13 2.60 -9.14
C LYS A 41 -8.04 2.21 -7.98
N ILE A 42 -7.52 2.35 -6.76
CA ILE A 42 -8.29 2.14 -5.52
C ILE A 42 -9.31 3.26 -5.34
N PHE A 43 -8.88 4.50 -5.57
CA PHE A 43 -9.69 5.70 -5.42
C PHE A 43 -9.67 6.57 -6.68
N ASP A 44 -10.77 7.28 -6.90
CA ASP A 44 -10.94 8.23 -8.02
C ASP A 44 -11.12 9.65 -7.48
N PHE A 45 -10.03 10.19 -6.92
CA PHE A 45 -9.89 11.59 -6.51
C PHE A 45 -8.45 12.05 -6.73
N GLN A 46 -8.22 13.35 -6.71
CA GLN A 46 -6.87 13.94 -6.77
C GLN A 46 -6.35 14.25 -5.37
N GLU A 47 -5.02 14.40 -5.25
CA GLU A 47 -4.38 14.77 -3.98
C GLU A 47 -4.89 16.11 -3.42
N GLU A 48 -5.17 17.05 -4.33
CA GLU A 48 -5.69 18.36 -4.00
C GLU A 48 -7.12 18.32 -3.45
N ASP A 49 -7.88 17.25 -3.69
CA ASP A 49 -9.24 17.10 -3.17
C ASP A 49 -9.24 16.73 -1.68
N ILE A 50 -8.12 16.22 -1.15
CA ILE A 50 -8.05 15.70 0.21
C ILE A 50 -7.90 16.85 1.21
N GLN A 51 -8.85 16.92 2.16
CA GLN A 51 -8.92 17.96 3.18
C GLN A 51 -8.48 17.45 4.55
N THR A 52 -8.87 16.22 4.91
CA THR A 52 -8.55 15.60 6.20
C THR A 52 -8.17 14.15 5.98
N LEU A 53 -7.17 13.71 6.74
CA LEU A 53 -6.71 12.34 6.77
C LEU A 53 -6.65 11.87 8.23
N THR A 54 -7.26 10.74 8.54
CA THR A 54 -7.13 10.11 9.86
C THR A 54 -6.57 8.71 9.68
N ILE A 55 -5.52 8.39 10.42
CA ILE A 55 -4.87 7.07 10.42
C ILE A 55 -5.06 6.51 11.82
N GLU A 56 -5.86 5.47 11.93
CA GLU A 56 -6.05 4.72 13.18
C GLU A 56 -5.23 3.44 13.09
N THR A 57 -4.28 3.28 14.02
CA THR A 57 -3.50 2.06 14.18
C THR A 57 -3.74 1.47 15.57
N ASN A 58 -3.21 0.28 15.82
CA ASN A 58 -3.23 -0.32 17.17
C ASN A 58 -2.39 0.47 18.21
N LYS A 59 -1.50 1.37 17.75
CA LYS A 59 -0.60 2.14 18.63
C LYS A 59 -1.23 3.49 18.99
N GLU A 60 -1.76 4.19 17.98
CA GLU A 60 -2.24 5.56 18.12
C GLU A 60 -3.15 5.97 16.94
N THR A 61 -3.81 7.12 17.12
CA THR A 61 -4.59 7.81 16.09
C THR A 61 -3.88 9.08 15.66
N LEU A 62 -3.57 9.17 14.37
CA LEU A 62 -3.00 10.35 13.75
C LEU A 62 -4.07 11.07 12.96
N LYS A 63 -4.26 12.37 13.21
CA LYS A 63 -5.21 13.19 12.44
C LYS A 63 -4.46 14.33 11.77
N PHE A 64 -4.68 14.52 10.48
CA PHE A 64 -4.06 15.56 9.67
C PHE A 64 -5.10 16.39 8.95
N GLU A 65 -4.88 17.70 8.91
CA GLU A 65 -5.76 18.65 8.23
C GLU A 65 -4.94 19.55 7.31
N ARG A 66 -5.49 19.81 6.12
CA ARG A 66 -4.87 20.71 5.16
C ARG A 66 -5.08 22.17 5.59
N THR A 67 -3.99 22.93 5.76
CA THR A 67 -3.97 24.30 6.30
C THR A 67 -4.23 25.39 5.27
N GLY A 68 -4.09 25.07 3.98
CA GLY A 68 -4.18 26.04 2.87
C GLY A 68 -2.89 26.86 2.63
N ILE A 69 -1.79 26.56 3.35
CA ILE A 69 -0.49 27.21 3.18
C ILE A 69 0.33 26.44 2.15
N GLU A 70 0.75 27.06 1.04
CA GLU A 70 1.44 26.36 -0.06
C GLU A 70 2.73 25.64 0.38
N ASN A 71 3.54 26.26 1.22
CA ASN A 71 4.85 25.71 1.63
C ASN A 71 4.78 24.67 2.76
N ARG A 72 3.65 24.60 3.48
CA ARG A 72 3.41 23.66 4.60
C ARG A 72 1.91 23.33 4.65
N PRO A 73 1.44 22.54 3.67
CA PRO A 73 0.00 22.36 3.48
C PRO A 73 -0.66 21.52 4.55
N TRP A 74 0.09 20.82 5.42
CA TRP A 74 -0.47 19.88 6.38
C TRP A 74 -0.09 20.16 7.83
N GLN A 75 -1.07 20.01 8.71
CA GLN A 75 -0.90 20.10 10.15
C GLN A 75 -1.45 18.84 10.81
N MET A 76 -0.66 18.25 11.70
CA MET A 76 -1.13 17.20 12.59
C MET A 76 -1.99 17.85 13.68
N LYS A 77 -3.16 17.28 13.93
CA LYS A 77 -4.09 17.67 15.00
C LYS A 77 -4.12 16.67 16.15
N GLN A 78 -3.73 15.42 15.88
CA GLN A 78 -3.60 14.38 16.89
C GLN A 78 -2.39 13.49 16.57
N PRO A 79 -1.66 13.01 17.60
CA PRO A 79 -1.88 13.25 19.03
C PRO A 79 -1.49 14.67 19.49
N GLU A 80 -0.70 15.39 18.70
CA GLU A 80 -0.21 16.74 19.01
C GLU A 80 -0.59 17.71 17.89
N ASP A 81 -0.84 18.98 18.25
CA ASP A 81 -1.13 20.03 17.28
C ASP A 81 0.18 20.68 16.77
N VAL A 82 0.81 20.07 15.77
CA VAL A 82 2.11 20.47 15.23
C VAL A 82 2.15 20.39 13.70
N PRO A 83 3.03 21.14 13.02
CA PRO A 83 3.22 20.98 11.58
C PRO A 83 3.59 19.54 11.22
N ALA A 84 2.90 18.98 10.23
CA ALA A 84 3.16 17.63 9.76
C ALA A 84 4.42 17.61 8.88
N ASN A 85 5.06 16.44 8.80
CA ASN A 85 6.16 16.22 7.85
C ASN A 85 5.60 16.10 6.43
N ASP A 86 5.95 17.06 5.58
CA ASP A 86 5.43 17.11 4.21
C ASP A 86 5.81 15.87 3.38
N ALA A 87 7.00 15.29 3.58
CA ALA A 87 7.45 14.12 2.84
C ALA A 87 6.68 12.85 3.26
N SER A 88 6.46 12.66 4.56
CA SER A 88 5.69 11.53 5.09
C SER A 88 4.23 11.58 4.62
N ILE A 89 3.62 12.78 4.64
CA ILE A 89 2.26 12.98 4.13
C ILE A 89 2.22 12.76 2.61
N ALA A 90 3.11 13.38 1.85
CA ALA A 90 3.15 13.22 0.39
C ALA A 90 3.31 11.76 -0.04
N PHE A 91 4.11 10.97 0.68
CA PHE A 91 4.24 9.54 0.43
C PHE A 91 2.89 8.81 0.56
N LEU A 92 2.14 9.04 1.66
CA LEU A 92 0.84 8.42 1.86
C LEU A 92 -0.21 8.92 0.87
N LEU A 93 -0.26 10.21 0.57
CA LEU A 93 -1.20 10.75 -0.43
C LEU A 93 -0.94 10.16 -1.82
N ASN A 94 0.34 10.00 -2.20
CA ASN A 94 0.71 9.36 -3.45
C ASN A 94 0.23 7.90 -3.50
N LEU A 95 0.35 7.14 -2.40
CA LEU A 95 -0.20 5.80 -2.31
C LEU A 95 -1.71 5.79 -2.49
N LEU A 96 -2.45 6.71 -1.86
CA LEU A 96 -3.92 6.77 -1.98
C LEU A 96 -4.39 7.15 -3.38
N VAL A 97 -3.73 8.10 -4.04
CA VAL A 97 -4.14 8.66 -5.35
C VAL A 97 -3.67 7.80 -6.53
N LYS A 98 -2.46 7.23 -6.44
CA LYS A 98 -1.89 6.38 -7.50
C LYS A 98 -2.01 4.89 -7.20
N GLY A 99 -2.45 4.55 -5.99
CA GLY A 99 -2.65 3.19 -5.54
C GLY A 99 -3.57 2.44 -6.48
N LYS A 100 -3.11 1.28 -6.89
CA LYS A 100 -3.87 0.32 -7.69
C LYS A 100 -4.09 -0.93 -6.86
N SER A 101 -5.17 -1.62 -7.17
CA SER A 101 -5.45 -2.91 -6.55
C SER A 101 -5.59 -4.01 -7.58
N ASP A 102 -5.35 -5.23 -7.13
CA ASP A 102 -5.80 -6.40 -7.87
C ASP A 102 -7.33 -6.47 -7.92
N ARG A 103 -7.82 -7.46 -8.67
CA ARG A 103 -9.25 -7.75 -8.77
C ARG A 103 -9.80 -8.03 -7.37
N ALA A 104 -10.93 -7.41 -7.06
CA ALA A 104 -11.66 -7.68 -5.82
C ALA A 104 -12.08 -9.15 -5.74
N ILE A 105 -11.79 -9.76 -4.59
CA ILE A 105 -12.14 -11.12 -4.22
C ILE A 105 -13.37 -11.03 -3.32
N PRO A 106 -14.51 -11.62 -3.71
CA PRO A 106 -15.67 -11.71 -2.83
C PRO A 106 -15.36 -12.68 -1.68
N ILE A 107 -15.77 -12.32 -0.48
CA ILE A 107 -15.58 -13.12 0.73
C ILE A 107 -16.88 -13.21 1.52
N SER A 108 -17.03 -14.26 2.32
CA SER A 108 -18.12 -14.34 3.29
C SER A 108 -17.75 -13.62 4.60
N SER A 109 -18.74 -13.39 5.46
CA SER A 109 -18.53 -12.73 6.76
C SER A 109 -17.62 -13.55 7.69
N GLU A 110 -17.64 -14.88 7.57
CA GLU A 110 -16.79 -15.78 8.35
C GLU A 110 -15.31 -15.64 7.99
N GLN A 111 -15.01 -15.25 6.75
CA GLN A 111 -13.63 -15.16 6.23
C GLN A 111 -12.94 -13.84 6.58
N ILE A 112 -13.65 -12.83 7.10
CA ILE A 112 -13.07 -11.52 7.50
C ILE A 112 -11.82 -11.71 8.37
N LYS A 113 -11.86 -12.68 9.29
CA LYS A 113 -10.77 -13.00 10.22
C LYS A 113 -9.54 -13.57 9.51
N GLU A 114 -9.75 -14.36 8.45
CA GLU A 114 -8.66 -14.96 7.66
C GLU A 114 -7.78 -13.89 7.01
N TYR A 115 -8.39 -12.77 6.64
CA TYR A 115 -7.71 -11.63 6.03
C TYR A 115 -7.23 -10.57 7.03
N GLY A 116 -7.46 -10.77 8.34
CA GLY A 116 -7.09 -9.81 9.39
C GLY A 116 -7.90 -8.52 9.36
N LEU A 117 -9.11 -8.55 8.80
CA LEU A 117 -9.97 -7.38 8.65
C LEU A 117 -10.90 -7.17 9.86
N ASP A 118 -11.00 -8.16 10.75
CA ASP A 118 -11.73 -8.04 12.03
C ASP A 118 -10.94 -7.22 13.06
N LYS A 119 -9.61 -7.34 13.00
CA LYS A 119 -8.64 -6.57 13.77
C LYS A 119 -7.63 -5.95 12.80
N PRO A 120 -8.04 -4.90 12.08
CA PRO A 120 -7.20 -4.33 11.04
C PRO A 120 -5.89 -3.78 11.59
N SER A 121 -4.85 -3.85 10.77
CA SER A 121 -3.54 -3.27 11.08
C SER A 121 -3.62 -1.74 11.12
N ALA A 122 -4.42 -1.15 10.22
CA ALA A 122 -4.81 0.25 10.28
C ALA A 122 -6.14 0.53 9.55
N LYS A 123 -6.77 1.65 9.90
CA LYS A 123 -7.83 2.29 9.12
C LYS A 123 -7.38 3.67 8.69
N ILE A 124 -7.62 4.00 7.44
CA ILE A 124 -7.29 5.30 6.86
C ILE A 124 -8.60 5.93 6.39
N ASP A 125 -9.05 6.96 7.10
CA ASP A 125 -10.21 7.76 6.73
C ASP A 125 -9.78 9.00 5.98
N ILE A 126 -10.36 9.18 4.79
CA ILE A 126 -10.10 10.30 3.89
C ILE A 126 -11.37 11.13 3.80
N GLN A 127 -11.28 12.42 4.11
CA GLN A 127 -12.35 13.38 3.85
C GLN A 127 -11.93 14.34 2.76
N LEU A 128 -12.73 14.41 1.71
CA LEU A 128 -12.52 15.32 0.58
C LEU A 128 -13.15 16.69 0.84
N LYS A 129 -12.69 17.70 0.12
CA LYS A 129 -13.21 19.09 0.15
C LYS A 129 -14.70 19.18 -0.16
N ASN A 130 -15.23 18.28 -0.99
CA ASN A 130 -16.65 18.20 -1.33
C ASN A 130 -17.50 17.51 -0.23
N GLY A 131 -16.89 17.11 0.89
CA GLY A 131 -17.55 16.43 2.00
C GLY A 131 -17.67 14.92 1.84
N LYS A 132 -17.32 14.34 0.67
CA LYS A 132 -17.30 12.90 0.47
C LYS A 132 -16.24 12.26 1.38
N LYS A 133 -16.59 11.11 1.95
CA LYS A 133 -15.71 10.32 2.80
C LYS A 133 -15.36 9.03 2.10
N HIS A 134 -14.11 8.62 2.27
CA HIS A 134 -13.57 7.35 1.82
C HIS A 134 -12.85 6.67 2.98
N GLN A 135 -12.83 5.36 2.99
CA GLN A 135 -12.13 4.58 4.00
C GLN A 135 -11.34 3.45 3.35
N LEU A 136 -10.09 3.28 3.78
CA LEU A 136 -9.26 2.14 3.47
C LEU A 136 -8.96 1.38 4.76
N ILE A 137 -9.42 0.14 4.86
CA ILE A 137 -9.11 -0.75 5.99
C ILE A 137 -8.02 -1.71 5.55
N LEU A 138 -6.90 -1.73 6.27
CA LEU A 138 -5.75 -2.60 6.00
C LEU A 138 -5.78 -3.81 6.93
N GLY A 139 -5.65 -5.00 6.35
CA GLY A 139 -5.63 -6.28 7.06
C GLY A 139 -4.23 -6.85 7.17
N ASN A 140 -4.15 -8.18 7.10
CA ASN A 140 -2.90 -8.94 7.10
C ASN A 140 -2.19 -8.88 5.74
N THR A 141 -0.92 -9.29 5.73
CA THR A 141 -0.21 -9.53 4.47
C THR A 141 -0.73 -10.78 3.76
N ASP A 142 -0.54 -10.84 2.44
CA ASP A 142 -0.71 -12.07 1.67
C ASP A 142 0.32 -13.14 2.08
N PHE A 143 0.18 -14.33 1.50
CA PHE A 143 1.04 -15.48 1.82
C PHE A 143 2.51 -15.23 1.48
N GLU A 144 2.79 -14.47 0.41
CA GLU A 144 4.15 -14.13 -0.01
C GLU A 144 4.74 -12.95 0.78
N GLY A 145 3.93 -12.25 1.57
CA GLY A 145 4.31 -11.06 2.30
C GLY A 145 4.63 -9.86 1.40
N GLN A 146 4.10 -9.83 0.18
CA GLN A 146 4.34 -8.79 -0.84
C GLN A 146 3.21 -7.76 -0.93
N SER A 147 2.00 -8.13 -0.51
CA SER A 147 0.82 -7.28 -0.54
C SER A 147 0.07 -7.32 0.78
N LEU A 148 -0.81 -6.35 1.01
CA LEU A 148 -1.79 -6.41 2.10
C LEU A 148 -3.19 -6.65 1.56
N TYR A 149 -3.98 -7.42 2.30
CA TYR A 149 -5.42 -7.44 2.14
C TYR A 149 -6.01 -6.12 2.61
N ALA A 150 -6.99 -5.59 1.88
CA ALA A 150 -7.67 -4.36 2.25
C ALA A 150 -9.15 -4.36 1.84
N GLN A 151 -9.93 -3.51 2.51
CA GLN A 151 -11.29 -3.15 2.11
C GLN A 151 -11.36 -1.66 1.80
N VAL A 152 -12.13 -1.33 0.77
CA VAL A 152 -12.35 0.05 0.31
C VAL A 152 -13.81 0.38 0.48
N ASP A 153 -14.09 1.48 1.17
CA ASP A 153 -15.43 1.99 1.47
C ASP A 153 -16.39 0.87 1.93
N PRO A 154 -16.02 0.07 2.95
CA PRO A 154 -16.88 -1.01 3.42
C PRO A 154 -18.21 -0.43 3.90
N CYS A 155 -19.31 -0.93 3.35
CA CYS A 155 -20.64 -0.59 3.81
C CYS A 155 -21.04 -1.50 4.96
N ASP A 156 -21.53 -0.93 6.07
CA ASP A 156 -22.06 -1.67 7.23
C ASP A 156 -23.37 -2.45 6.95
N ARG A 157 -23.77 -2.58 5.68
CA ARG A 157 -25.00 -3.29 5.32
C ARG A 157 -24.72 -4.79 5.25
N SER A 158 -25.33 -5.52 6.17
CA SER A 158 -25.21 -6.98 6.33
C SER A 158 -25.63 -7.81 5.11
N ASP A 159 -26.25 -7.21 4.09
CA ASP A 159 -26.73 -7.87 2.87
C ASP A 159 -25.77 -7.77 1.68
N GLN A 160 -24.69 -6.99 1.79
CA GLN A 160 -23.72 -6.84 0.71
C GLN A 160 -22.59 -7.86 0.80
N GLU A 161 -22.24 -8.43 -0.36
CA GLU A 161 -21.07 -9.29 -0.52
C GLU A 161 -19.81 -8.49 -0.19
N LEU A 162 -19.10 -8.93 0.85
CA LEU A 162 -17.87 -8.31 1.28
C LEU A 162 -16.79 -8.57 0.24
N LYS A 163 -15.97 -7.55 -0.02
CA LYS A 163 -14.90 -7.62 -1.01
C LYS A 163 -13.59 -7.29 -0.36
N VAL A 164 -12.57 -8.06 -0.73
CA VAL A 164 -11.19 -7.83 -0.35
C VAL A 164 -10.37 -7.58 -1.60
N ILE A 165 -9.47 -6.62 -1.52
CA ILE A 165 -8.49 -6.32 -2.54
C ILE A 165 -7.08 -6.53 -2.01
N LEU A 166 -6.10 -6.66 -2.91
CA LEU A 166 -4.68 -6.61 -2.56
C LEU A 166 -4.12 -5.22 -2.90
N VAL A 167 -3.40 -4.64 -1.96
CA VAL A 167 -2.71 -3.34 -2.09
C VAL A 167 -1.21 -3.49 -1.80
N SER A 168 -0.40 -2.55 -2.30
CA SER A 168 1.06 -2.57 -2.12
C SER A 168 1.46 -2.66 -0.64
N LYS A 169 2.56 -3.36 -0.35
CA LYS A 169 3.20 -3.34 0.96
C LYS A 169 3.61 -1.95 1.44
N ASP A 170 3.75 -1.00 0.53
CA ASP A 170 4.09 0.39 0.86
C ASP A 170 3.09 1.05 1.82
N TYR A 171 1.83 0.59 1.81
CA TYR A 171 0.84 1.03 2.79
C TYR A 171 1.25 0.68 4.22
N GLN A 172 1.80 -0.53 4.44
CA GLN A 172 2.34 -0.93 5.73
C GLN A 172 3.52 -0.03 6.14
N PHE A 173 4.45 0.23 5.23
CA PHE A 173 5.58 1.11 5.49
C PHE A 173 5.16 2.54 5.81
N ALA A 174 4.06 3.03 5.22
CA ALA A 174 3.51 4.34 5.56
C ALA A 174 3.00 4.37 7.00
N ILE A 175 2.17 3.40 7.40
CA ILE A 175 1.52 3.40 8.72
C ILE A 175 2.43 2.98 9.88
N ASP A 176 3.48 2.18 9.62
CA ASP A 176 4.38 1.69 10.66
C ASP A 176 5.44 2.72 11.09
N ARG A 177 5.48 3.88 10.43
CA ARG A 177 6.37 5.01 10.77
C ARG A 177 6.22 5.43 12.23
N ASP A 178 7.34 5.82 12.82
CA ASP A 178 7.34 6.41 14.15
C ASP A 178 6.60 7.76 14.16
N LEU A 179 5.93 8.09 15.27
CA LEU A 179 5.23 9.36 15.45
C LEU A 179 6.11 10.57 15.13
N THR A 180 7.41 10.52 15.43
CA THR A 180 8.35 11.61 15.15
C THR A 180 8.59 11.84 13.66
N GLU A 181 8.45 10.82 12.81
CA GLU A 181 8.56 10.94 11.35
C GLU A 181 7.36 11.65 10.72
N TRP A 182 6.22 11.66 11.41
CA TRP A 182 5.03 12.38 10.98
C TRP A 182 5.07 13.86 11.34
N LYS A 183 6.00 14.28 12.19
CA LYS A 183 6.18 15.66 12.62
C LYS A 183 7.25 16.34 11.79
N GLN A 184 7.05 17.61 11.49
CA GLN A 184 8.09 18.41 10.87
C GLN A 184 9.31 18.46 11.80
N GLN A 185 10.45 17.94 11.34
CA GLN A 185 11.69 18.07 12.09
C GLN A 185 12.16 19.52 12.05
N GLU A 186 12.45 20.09 13.21
CA GLU A 186 13.16 21.36 13.29
C GLU A 186 14.56 21.14 12.72
N GLN A 187 14.89 21.82 11.60
CA GLN A 187 16.25 21.86 11.12
C GLN A 187 17.10 22.54 12.21
N LYS A 188 17.89 21.74 12.95
CA LYS A 188 18.94 22.29 13.79
C LYS A 188 19.92 23.00 12.86
N LYS A 189 19.93 24.32 12.96
CA LYS A 189 20.80 25.22 12.23
C LYS A 189 22.23 25.13 12.73
#